data_AF-A0A915NXW7-F1
#
_entry.id   AF-A0A915NXW7-F1
#
_cell.length_a   1.000
_cell.length_b   1.000
_cell.length_c   1.000
_cell.angle_alpha   90.00
_cell.angle_beta   90.00
_cell.angle_gamma   90.00
#
_symmetry.space_group_name_H-M   'P 1'
#
loop_
_entity.id
_entity.type
_entity.pdbx_description
1 polymer ?
#
loop_
_entity_poly.entity_id
_entity_poly.type
_entity_poly.pdbx_seq_one_letter_code
_entity_poly.pdbx_strand_id
1 'polypeptide(L)'
;MSYYSEIISLILPAKVINRIHIAVQHSDIPKWISNDSIPVAYGGLKIIKNAEVPETGCNIQKELGNDDFRKDGAIWGKYGIDQKTVNYENCLITAGDSYLQILEAKKGQTLIFEYFANRNFEIIVEDEKGNYLLPRFKMCSPLLAEEGAVLIKENGKLNFELRNLSRMMKMKLRIALRLIN
;
A
#
# COMPACT_ATOMS: atom_id res chain seq x y z
N MET A 1 32.08 9.43 15.77
CA MET A 1 30.91 8.71 15.24
C MET A 1 29.75 9.68 15.24
N SER A 2 29.07 9.87 14.11
CA SER A 2 27.96 10.81 14.04
C SER A 2 26.74 10.24 14.76
N TYR A 3 25.91 11.12 15.33
CA TYR A 3 24.62 10.83 15.99
C TYR A 3 23.74 9.81 15.24
N TYR A 4 23.81 9.81 13.91
CA TYR A 4 23.07 8.88 13.04
C TYR A 4 23.49 7.41 13.20
N SER A 5 24.76 7.14 13.52
CA SER A 5 25.25 5.77 13.72
C SER A 5 24.69 5.12 14.99
N GLU A 6 24.39 5.93 16.02
CA GLU A 6 23.79 5.47 17.27
C GLU A 6 22.30 5.14 17.10
N ILE A 7 21.58 5.91 16.28
CA ILE A 7 20.18 5.62 15.96
C ILE A 7 20.09 4.34 15.11
N ILE A 8 20.97 4.18 14.12
CA ILE A 8 20.97 3.01 13.24
C ILE A 8 21.29 1.73 14.02
N SER A 9 22.19 1.79 15.01
CA SER A 9 22.56 0.63 15.82
C SER A 9 21.47 0.15 16.77
N LEU A 10 20.53 1.03 17.15
CA LEU A 10 19.35 0.67 17.94
C LEU A 10 18.30 -0.11 17.14
N ILE A 11 18.26 0.11 15.82
CA ILE A 11 17.21 -0.45 14.95
C ILE A 11 17.70 -1.71 14.23
N LEU A 12 18.99 -1.77 13.88
CA LEU A 12 19.53 -2.87 13.09
C LEU A 12 20.15 -3.98 13.96
N PRO A 13 19.92 -5.26 13.62
CA PRO A 13 20.62 -6.36 14.29
C PRO A 13 22.15 -6.25 14.14
N ALA A 14 22.90 -6.66 15.17
CA ALA A 14 24.37 -6.59 15.18
C ALA A 14 25.05 -7.21 13.95
N LYS A 15 24.48 -8.29 13.40
CA LYS A 15 24.98 -8.95 12.18
C LYS A 15 24.87 -8.07 10.92
N VAL A 16 23.93 -7.13 10.89
CA VAL A 16 23.71 -6.18 9.79
C VAL A 16 24.62 -4.96 9.96
N ILE A 17 24.76 -4.45 11.19
CA ILE A 17 25.63 -3.30 11.49
C ILE A 17 27.06 -3.55 11.00
N ASN A 18 27.60 -4.76 11.21
CA ASN A 18 28.96 -5.13 10.79
C ASN A 18 29.19 -5.16 9.27
N ARG A 19 28.13 -5.02 8.45
CA ARG A 19 28.21 -4.97 6.99
C ARG A 19 28.07 -3.54 6.45
N ILE A 20 27.86 -2.56 7.32
CA ILE A 20 27.73 -1.16 6.93
C ILE A 20 29.12 -0.54 6.90
N HIS A 21 29.54 -0.10 5.73
CA HIS A 21 30.74 0.70 5.55
C HIS A 21 30.33 2.14 5.24
N ILE A 22 30.77 3.07 6.08
CA ILE A 22 30.53 4.50 5.89
C ILE A 22 31.80 5.10 5.29
N ALA A 23 31.75 5.46 4.01
CA ALA A 23 32.81 6.25 3.39
C ALA A 23 32.79 7.67 3.97
N VAL A 24 33.93 8.15 4.47
CA VAL A 24 34.03 9.52 5.02
C VAL A 24 34.43 10.49 3.91
N GLN A 25 35.14 9.99 2.90
CA GLN A 25 35.57 10.72 1.72
C GLN A 25 35.40 9.85 0.48
N HIS A 26 35.24 10.47 -0.69
CA HIS A 26 35.02 9.75 -1.95
C HIS A 26 36.14 8.75 -2.28
N SER A 27 37.38 9.04 -1.89
CA SER A 27 38.54 8.16 -2.06
C SER A 27 38.45 6.86 -1.25
N ASP A 28 37.51 6.72 -0.30
CA ASP A 28 37.29 5.47 0.42
C ASP A 28 36.44 4.47 -0.37
N ILE A 29 35.55 4.95 -1.24
CA ILE A 29 34.57 4.12 -1.98
C ILE A 29 35.23 3.03 -2.84
N PRO A 30 36.36 3.29 -3.56
CA PRO A 30 37.04 2.28 -4.37
C PRO A 30 37.54 1.05 -3.59
N LYS A 31 37.63 1.12 -2.25
CA LYS A 31 38.01 -0.01 -1.39
C LYS A 31 36.94 -1.11 -1.34
N TRP A 32 35.69 -0.76 -1.67
CA TRP A 32 34.53 -1.63 -1.53
C TRP A 32 33.72 -1.78 -2.83
N ILE A 33 33.84 -0.83 -3.76
CA ILE A 33 33.11 -0.81 -5.03
C ILE A 33 34.09 -0.51 -6.16
N SER A 34 34.03 -1.27 -7.27
CA SER A 34 34.87 -0.99 -8.45
C SER A 34 34.59 0.41 -9.02
N ASN A 35 35.64 1.09 -9.48
CA ASN A 35 35.53 2.40 -10.14
C ASN A 35 34.61 2.36 -11.37
N ASP A 36 34.56 1.24 -12.10
CA ASP A 36 33.68 1.06 -13.26
C ASP A 36 32.19 0.98 -12.89
N SER A 37 31.89 0.79 -11.60
CA SER A 37 30.53 0.73 -11.07
C SER A 37 30.04 2.05 -10.49
N ILE A 38 30.95 3.00 -10.24
CA ILE A 38 30.66 4.30 -9.61
C ILE A 38 30.44 5.34 -10.71
N PRO A 39 29.33 6.12 -10.69
CA PRO A 39 29.12 7.19 -11.68
C PRO A 39 30.22 8.25 -11.62
N VAL A 40 30.53 8.86 -12.77
CA VAL A 40 31.59 9.88 -12.88
C VAL A 40 31.43 11.02 -11.87
N ALA A 41 30.20 11.51 -11.61
CA ALA A 41 29.96 12.56 -10.61
C ALA A 41 30.34 12.18 -9.17
N TYR A 42 30.42 10.89 -8.85
CA TYR A 42 30.83 10.43 -7.54
C TYR A 42 32.31 10.01 -7.49
N GLY A 43 33.08 10.29 -8.56
CA GLY A 43 34.51 10.01 -8.65
C GLY A 43 34.88 8.67 -9.29
N GLY A 44 33.94 8.04 -9.99
CA GLY A 44 34.16 6.78 -10.72
C GLY A 44 34.32 6.92 -12.22
N LEU A 45 34.16 5.81 -12.95
CA LEU A 45 34.32 5.71 -14.40
C LEU A 45 33.00 5.34 -15.12
N LYS A 46 31.93 5.05 -14.39
CA LYS A 46 30.67 4.61 -14.97
C LYS A 46 29.94 5.76 -15.66
N ILE A 47 29.74 5.63 -16.96
CA ILE A 47 28.88 6.53 -17.74
C ILE A 47 27.48 5.93 -17.80
N ILE A 48 26.50 6.60 -17.20
CA ILE A 48 25.09 6.20 -17.25
C ILE A 48 24.46 6.83 -18.50
N LYS A 49 24.27 6.02 -19.54
CA LYS A 49 23.61 6.46 -20.77
C LYS A 49 22.12 6.69 -20.49
N ASN A 50 21.55 7.76 -21.05
CA ASN A 50 20.15 8.16 -20.90
C ASN A 50 19.73 8.47 -19.44
N ALA A 51 20.66 8.92 -18.60
CA ALA A 51 20.28 9.48 -17.31
C ALA A 51 19.50 10.78 -17.50
N GLU A 52 18.49 11.01 -16.66
CA GLU A 52 17.74 12.27 -16.67
C GLU A 52 18.62 13.47 -16.29
N VAL A 53 19.62 13.26 -15.41
CA VAL A 53 20.69 14.22 -15.10
C VAL A 53 22.00 13.66 -15.66
N PRO A 54 22.44 14.07 -16.87
CA PRO A 54 23.64 13.54 -17.52
C PRO A 54 24.93 13.73 -16.72
N GLU A 55 25.03 14.80 -15.93
CA GLU A 55 26.21 15.12 -15.13
C GLU A 55 26.41 14.12 -13.98
N THR A 56 25.32 13.70 -13.33
CA THR A 56 25.36 12.83 -12.14
C THR A 56 25.03 11.38 -12.43
N GLY A 57 24.38 11.10 -13.56
CA GLY A 57 23.84 9.78 -13.85
C GLY A 57 22.62 9.43 -13.00
N CYS A 58 22.05 10.39 -12.27
CA CYS A 58 20.91 10.21 -11.37
C CYS A 58 19.59 10.67 -12.01
N ASN A 59 18.48 10.29 -11.38
CA ASN A 59 17.16 10.83 -11.72
C ASN A 59 17.02 12.26 -11.20
N ILE A 60 16.19 13.07 -11.84
CA ILE A 60 15.85 14.40 -11.33
C ILE A 60 15.04 14.21 -10.05
N GLN A 61 15.43 14.90 -8.98
CA GLN A 61 14.61 14.93 -7.78
C GLN A 61 13.29 15.64 -8.11
N LYS A 62 12.21 14.87 -8.23
CA LYS A 62 10.86 15.42 -8.38
C LYS A 62 10.32 15.76 -7.00
N GLU A 63 9.90 17.01 -6.79
CA GLU A 63 9.09 17.35 -5.63
C GLU A 63 7.75 16.61 -5.72
N LEU A 64 7.32 15.98 -4.63
CA LEU A 64 6.02 15.35 -4.56
C LEU A 64 4.94 16.43 -4.74
N GLY A 65 4.20 16.34 -5.83
CA GLY A 65 3.07 17.21 -6.10
C GLY A 65 1.78 16.65 -5.48
N ASN A 66 0.73 17.46 -5.49
CA ASN A 66 -0.60 17.05 -4.98
C ASN A 66 -1.15 15.80 -5.67
N ASP A 67 -0.73 15.52 -6.92
CA ASP A 67 -1.15 14.33 -7.68
C ASP A 67 -0.41 13.05 -7.25
N ASP A 68 0.71 13.19 -6.54
CA ASP A 68 1.43 12.05 -5.95
C ASP A 68 0.76 11.57 -4.64
N PHE A 69 -0.17 12.37 -4.07
CA PHE A 69 -0.96 11.99 -2.90
C PHE A 69 -2.27 11.33 -3.31
N ARG A 70 -2.54 10.15 -2.74
CA ARG A 70 -3.82 9.45 -2.94
C ARG A 70 -4.94 10.24 -2.26
N LYS A 71 -6.01 10.54 -3.00
CA LYS A 71 -7.24 11.15 -2.47
C LYS A 71 -8.24 10.05 -2.14
N ASP A 72 -8.81 10.10 -0.95
CA ASP A 72 -9.87 9.17 -0.52
C ASP A 72 -11.09 9.28 -1.45
N GLY A 73 -11.63 8.12 -1.85
CA GLY A 73 -12.75 8.00 -2.77
C GLY A 73 -12.40 8.20 -4.24
N ALA A 74 -11.11 8.21 -4.60
CA ALA A 74 -10.67 8.29 -6.00
C ALA A 74 -11.25 7.15 -6.85
N ILE A 75 -11.51 6.00 -6.23
CA ILE A 75 -12.15 4.87 -6.90
C ILE A 75 -13.55 5.20 -7.44
N TRP A 76 -14.34 6.02 -6.74
CA TRP A 76 -15.68 6.37 -7.21
C TRP A 76 -15.63 7.20 -8.47
N GLY A 77 -14.75 8.20 -8.51
CA GLY A 77 -14.52 9.05 -9.67
C GLY A 77 -14.05 8.25 -10.88
N LYS A 78 -13.19 7.24 -10.68
CA LYS A 78 -12.75 6.32 -11.75
C LYS A 78 -13.91 5.59 -12.45
N TYR A 79 -15.01 5.33 -11.73
CA TYR A 79 -16.19 4.67 -12.26
C TYR A 79 -17.36 5.64 -12.49
N GLY A 80 -17.10 6.95 -12.55
CA GLY A 80 -18.11 7.97 -12.87
C GLY A 80 -19.16 8.19 -11.77
N ILE A 81 -18.87 7.78 -10.53
CA ILE A 81 -19.75 7.97 -9.38
C ILE A 81 -19.31 9.22 -8.63
N ASP A 82 -20.24 10.17 -8.44
CA ASP A 82 -20.00 11.32 -7.56
C ASP A 82 -19.90 10.82 -6.11
N GLN A 83 -18.74 11.04 -5.49
CA GLN A 83 -18.45 10.67 -4.11
C GLN A 83 -19.49 11.22 -3.12
N LYS A 84 -20.11 12.38 -3.40
CA LYS A 84 -21.16 12.96 -2.55
C LYS A 84 -22.45 12.11 -2.52
N THR A 85 -22.62 11.23 -3.50
CA THR A 85 -23.77 10.33 -3.61
C THR A 85 -23.50 8.96 -3.01
N VAL A 86 -22.27 8.72 -2.54
CA VAL A 86 -21.88 7.45 -1.91
C VAL A 86 -22.39 7.42 -0.48
N ASN A 87 -23.21 6.42 -0.18
CA ASN A 87 -23.72 6.18 1.17
C ASN A 87 -22.76 5.29 1.93
N TYR A 88 -22.15 5.82 2.98
CA TYR A 88 -21.29 5.04 3.87
C TYR A 88 -22.08 4.51 5.06
N GLU A 89 -21.94 3.21 5.30
CA GLU A 89 -22.33 2.57 6.54
C GLU A 89 -21.26 2.81 7.60
N ASN A 90 -21.69 3.08 8.83
CA ASN A 90 -20.81 3.25 9.98
C ASN A 90 -21.14 2.17 11.00
N CYS A 91 -20.16 1.32 11.30
CA CYS A 91 -20.33 0.13 12.13
C CYS A 91 -19.31 0.09 13.26
N LEU A 92 -19.71 -0.55 14.37
CA LEU A 92 -18.81 -0.93 15.46
C LEU A 92 -18.74 -2.44 15.52
N ILE A 93 -17.58 -3.00 15.16
CA ILE A 93 -17.36 -4.45 15.10
C ILE A 93 -16.64 -4.86 16.39
N THR A 94 -17.20 -5.82 17.13
CA THR A 94 -16.60 -6.31 18.38
C THR A 94 -15.28 -7.05 18.08
N ALA A 95 -14.45 -7.22 19.11
CA ALA A 95 -13.21 -7.98 19.00
C ALA A 95 -13.48 -9.42 18.53
N GLY A 96 -12.79 -9.85 17.47
CA GLY A 96 -12.93 -11.20 16.89
C GLY A 96 -14.08 -11.39 15.89
N ASP A 97 -15.07 -10.48 15.89
CA ASP A 97 -16.25 -10.52 15.02
C ASP A 97 -15.97 -9.94 13.63
N SER A 98 -16.95 -10.11 12.73
CA SER A 98 -16.89 -9.64 11.35
C SER A 98 -18.11 -8.80 10.97
N TYR A 99 -17.87 -7.82 10.09
CA TYR A 99 -18.91 -7.27 9.23
C TYR A 99 -19.04 -8.18 8.02
N LEU A 100 -20.27 -8.56 7.67
CA LEU A 100 -20.58 -9.42 6.53
C LEU A 100 -21.71 -8.79 5.73
N GLN A 101 -21.46 -8.57 4.45
CA GLN A 101 -22.48 -8.16 3.48
C GLN A 101 -22.58 -9.22 2.38
N ILE A 102 -23.81 -9.69 2.13
CA ILE A 102 -24.12 -10.61 1.03
C ILE A 102 -24.81 -9.80 -0.07
N LEU A 103 -24.25 -9.84 -1.28
CA LEU A 103 -24.73 -9.09 -2.44
C LEU A 103 -25.14 -10.04 -3.56
N GLU A 104 -26.30 -9.80 -4.17
CA GLU A 104 -26.73 -10.51 -5.37
C GLU A 104 -26.06 -9.89 -6.60
N ALA A 105 -25.08 -10.59 -7.18
CA ALA A 105 -24.25 -10.08 -8.26
C ALA A 105 -24.53 -10.80 -9.59
N LYS A 106 -24.45 -10.05 -10.69
CA LYS A 106 -24.57 -10.56 -12.06
C LYS A 106 -23.21 -10.58 -12.74
N LYS A 107 -23.00 -11.55 -13.61
CA LYS A 107 -21.84 -11.67 -14.48
C LYS A 107 -21.65 -10.37 -15.27
N GLY A 108 -20.41 -9.88 -15.28
CA GLY A 108 -20.02 -8.63 -15.93
C GLY A 108 -20.08 -7.42 -15.00
N GLN A 109 -20.79 -7.51 -13.86
CA GLN A 109 -20.77 -6.43 -12.88
C GLN A 109 -19.40 -6.30 -12.22
N THR A 110 -19.12 -5.12 -11.68
CA THR A 110 -17.96 -4.86 -10.84
C THR A 110 -18.43 -4.45 -9.46
N LEU A 111 -17.94 -5.14 -8.42
CA LEU A 111 -18.03 -4.66 -7.05
C LEU A 111 -16.98 -3.58 -6.86
N ILE A 112 -17.40 -2.39 -6.42
CA ILE A 112 -16.52 -1.32 -5.98
C ILE A 112 -16.73 -1.13 -4.48
N PHE A 113 -15.64 -0.96 -3.75
CA PHE A 113 -15.69 -0.71 -2.34
C PHE A 113 -14.67 0.34 -1.91
N GLU A 114 -15.03 1.08 -0.86
CA GLU A 114 -14.12 1.91 -0.07
C GLU A 114 -14.43 1.68 1.41
N TYR A 115 -13.40 1.54 2.24
CA TYR A 115 -13.58 1.45 3.68
C TYR A 115 -12.46 2.09 4.50
N PHE A 116 -12.79 2.44 5.74
CA PHE A 116 -11.90 2.95 6.76
C PHE A 116 -12.05 2.08 8.01
N ALA A 117 -10.95 1.53 8.49
CA ALA A 117 -10.95 0.66 9.66
C ALA A 117 -9.80 1.03 10.60
N ASN A 118 -10.14 1.37 11.84
CA ASN A 118 -9.15 1.91 12.78
C ASN A 118 -8.35 0.85 13.57
N ARG A 119 -8.36 -0.42 13.15
CA ARG A 119 -7.73 -1.55 13.84
C ARG A 119 -7.05 -2.48 12.84
N ASN A 120 -6.46 -3.55 13.36
CA ASN A 120 -6.05 -4.68 12.54
C ASN A 120 -7.28 -5.43 12.06
N PHE A 121 -7.40 -5.64 10.76
CA PHE A 121 -8.50 -6.35 10.16
C PHE A 121 -8.04 -7.30 9.07
N GLU A 122 -8.97 -8.13 8.64
CA GLU A 122 -8.83 -9.01 7.49
C GLU A 122 -10.00 -8.78 6.54
N ILE A 123 -9.72 -8.73 5.25
CA ILE A 123 -10.72 -8.58 4.20
C ILE A 123 -10.81 -9.86 3.37
N ILE A 124 -12.04 -10.29 3.12
CA ILE A 124 -12.36 -11.46 2.32
C ILE A 124 -13.48 -11.09 1.36
N VAL A 125 -13.28 -11.39 0.08
CA VAL A 125 -14.30 -11.25 -0.96
C VAL A 125 -14.39 -12.59 -1.69
N GLU A 126 -15.51 -13.28 -1.53
CA GLU A 126 -15.72 -14.64 -2.02
C GLU A 126 -17.01 -14.73 -2.85
N ASP A 127 -17.00 -15.58 -3.88
CA ASP A 127 -18.23 -15.96 -4.57
C ASP A 127 -19.04 -17.02 -3.77
N GLU A 128 -20.22 -17.35 -4.26
CA GLU A 128 -21.12 -18.36 -3.65
C GLU A 128 -20.49 -19.76 -3.54
N LYS A 129 -19.45 -20.05 -4.35
CA LYS A 129 -18.72 -21.32 -4.32
C LYS A 129 -17.54 -21.29 -3.34
N GLY A 130 -17.29 -20.17 -2.67
CA GLY A 130 -16.17 -19.97 -1.76
C GLY A 130 -14.84 -19.67 -2.46
N ASN A 131 -14.86 -19.29 -3.74
CA ASN A 131 -13.65 -18.87 -4.42
C ASN A 131 -13.30 -17.43 -4.05
N TYR A 132 -12.06 -17.20 -3.63
CA TYR A 132 -11.52 -15.87 -3.39
C TYR A 132 -11.49 -15.05 -4.68
N LEU A 133 -12.20 -13.92 -4.69
CA LEU A 133 -12.15 -12.92 -5.76
C LEU A 133 -11.10 -11.83 -5.49
N LEU A 134 -10.74 -11.65 -4.21
CA LEU A 134 -9.63 -10.83 -3.75
C LEU A 134 -8.71 -11.72 -2.90
N PRO A 135 -7.37 -11.65 -3.03
CA PRO A 135 -6.50 -12.32 -2.08
C PRO A 135 -6.81 -11.85 -0.65
N ARG A 136 -6.76 -12.78 0.30
CA ARG A 136 -6.99 -12.48 1.71
C ARG A 136 -5.81 -11.70 2.28
N PHE A 137 -6.06 -10.47 2.72
CA PHE A 137 -5.02 -9.61 3.32
C PHE A 137 -5.34 -9.30 4.78
N LYS A 138 -4.28 -9.26 5.59
CA LYS A 138 -4.31 -8.73 6.96
C LYS A 138 -3.66 -7.35 6.95
N MET A 139 -4.39 -6.35 7.40
CA MET A 139 -3.97 -4.96 7.28
C MET A 139 -4.23 -4.19 8.57
N CYS A 140 -3.57 -3.04 8.69
CA CYS A 140 -3.82 -2.02 9.69
C CYS A 140 -3.73 -0.67 8.99
N SER A 141 -4.88 -0.04 8.71
CA SER A 141 -4.95 1.27 8.03
C SER A 141 -5.67 2.30 8.93
N PRO A 142 -5.03 2.73 10.04
CA PRO A 142 -5.73 3.56 11.02
C PRO A 142 -6.16 4.95 10.52
N LEU A 143 -5.65 5.40 9.37
CA LEU A 143 -5.79 6.77 8.89
C LEU A 143 -6.09 6.93 7.39
N LEU A 144 -6.12 5.84 6.61
CA LEU A 144 -6.29 5.91 5.14
C LEU A 144 -7.46 5.06 4.68
N ALA A 145 -8.16 5.57 3.66
CA ALA A 145 -9.15 4.79 2.93
C ALA A 145 -8.47 3.65 2.18
N GLU A 146 -9.00 2.45 2.32
CA GLU A 146 -8.69 1.35 1.42
C GLU A 146 -9.80 1.25 0.38
N GLU A 147 -9.41 1.06 -0.87
CA GLU A 147 -10.32 1.04 -2.01
C GLU A 147 -9.98 -0.13 -2.92
N GLY A 148 -11.00 -0.75 -3.49
CA GLY A 148 -10.80 -1.83 -4.44
C GLY A 148 -11.98 -2.07 -5.34
N ALA A 149 -11.71 -2.76 -6.44
CA ALA A 149 -12.70 -3.18 -7.41
C ALA A 149 -12.49 -4.64 -7.78
N VAL A 150 -13.57 -5.40 -7.88
CA VAL A 150 -13.57 -6.83 -8.18
C VAL A 150 -14.58 -7.10 -9.29
N LEU A 151 -14.09 -7.65 -10.42
CA LEU A 151 -14.95 -8.04 -11.54
C LEU A 151 -15.66 -9.36 -11.24
N ILE A 152 -16.96 -9.39 -11.43
CA ILE A 152 -17.82 -10.54 -11.20
C ILE A 152 -17.88 -11.39 -12.48
N LYS A 153 -17.37 -12.62 -12.38
CA LYS A 153 -17.26 -13.54 -13.53
C LYS A 153 -18.49 -14.43 -13.75
N GLU A 154 -19.27 -14.66 -12.71
CA GLU A 154 -20.43 -15.54 -12.71
C GLU A 154 -21.61 -14.89 -11.96
N ASN A 155 -22.84 -15.27 -12.31
CA ASN A 155 -24.02 -14.85 -11.54
C ASN A 155 -24.04 -15.58 -10.21
N GLY A 156 -24.48 -14.91 -9.15
CA GLY A 156 -24.70 -15.53 -7.85
C GLY A 156 -24.49 -14.56 -6.70
N LYS A 157 -24.38 -15.13 -5.50
CA LYS A 157 -24.08 -14.36 -4.30
C LYS A 157 -22.60 -14.06 -4.17
N LEU A 158 -22.33 -12.89 -3.64
CA LEU A 158 -21.00 -12.39 -3.30
C LEU A 158 -20.98 -12.09 -1.80
N ASN A 159 -20.01 -12.67 -1.10
CA ASN A 159 -19.76 -12.41 0.31
C ASN A 159 -18.62 -11.40 0.42
N PHE A 160 -18.91 -10.24 1.01
CA PHE A 160 -17.89 -9.29 1.44
C PHE A 160 -17.79 -9.37 2.96
N GLU A 161 -16.65 -9.81 3.47
CA GLU A 161 -16.38 -9.91 4.91
C GLU A 161 -15.19 -9.04 5.30
N LEU A 162 -15.37 -8.29 6.39
CA LEU A 162 -14.28 -7.57 7.06
C LEU A 162 -14.25 -7.95 8.54
N ARG A 163 -13.20 -8.67 8.93
CA ARG A 163 -13.03 -9.23 10.27
C ARG A 163 -12.14 -8.37 11.16
N ASN A 164 -12.60 -8.06 12.36
CA ASN A 164 -11.78 -7.40 13.38
C ASN A 164 -10.80 -8.40 14.01
N LEU A 165 -9.50 -8.25 13.74
CA LEU A 165 -8.47 -9.12 14.30
C LEU A 165 -8.02 -8.69 15.70
N SER A 166 -8.55 -7.59 16.24
CA SER A 166 -8.30 -7.23 17.63
C SER A 166 -8.92 -8.26 18.57
N ARG A 167 -8.18 -8.61 19.62
CA ARG A 167 -8.64 -9.52 20.68
C ARG A 167 -9.36 -8.80 21.82
N MET A 168 -9.29 -7.47 21.88
CA MET A 168 -9.78 -6.70 23.02
C MET A 168 -10.59 -5.47 22.62
N MET A 169 -10.29 -4.85 21.48
CA MET A 169 -10.85 -3.55 21.11
C MET A 169 -11.92 -3.72 20.04
N LYS A 170 -13.03 -2.97 20.20
CA LYS A 170 -13.96 -2.76 19.10
C LYS A 170 -13.28 -1.95 17.98
N MET A 171 -13.66 -2.26 16.74
CA MET A 171 -13.21 -1.56 15.54
C MET A 171 -14.32 -0.65 15.03
N LYS A 172 -13.97 0.59 14.70
CA LYS A 172 -14.83 1.49 13.94
C LYS A 172 -14.59 1.20 12.46
N LEU A 173 -15.65 0.84 11.76
CA LEU A 173 -15.66 0.66 10.32
C LEU A 173 -16.55 1.73 9.70
N ARG A 174 -16.04 2.46 8.70
CA ARG A 174 -16.85 3.22 7.76
C ARG A 174 -16.68 2.58 6.40
N ILE A 175 -17.74 2.11 5.75
CA ILE A 175 -17.65 1.33 4.51
C ILE A 175 -18.75 1.70 3.52
N ALA A 176 -18.42 1.68 2.25
CA ALA A 176 -19.39 1.76 1.16
C ALA A 176 -19.09 0.66 0.14
N LEU A 177 -20.14 -0.05 -0.28
CA LEU A 177 -20.10 -1.13 -1.26
C LEU A 177 -21.09 -0.80 -2.38
N ARG A 178 -20.70 -1.01 -3.64
CA ARG A 178 -21.60 -0.82 -4.78
C ARG A 178 -21.31 -1.81 -5.90
N LEU A 179 -22.35 -2.49 -6.38
CA LEU A 179 -22.29 -3.21 -7.64
C LEU A 179 -22.65 -2.26 -8.78
N ILE A 180 -21.82 -2.24 -9.82
CA ILE A 180 -22.02 -1.49 -11.06
C ILE A 180 -21.96 -2.43 -12.26
N ASN A 181 -22.52 -2.02 -13.39
CA ASN A 181 -22.44 -2.76 -14.65
C ASN A 181 -21.23 -2.33 -15.48
#